data_AF-A0A9W6KEL0-F1
#
_entry.id   AF-A0A9W6KEL0-F1
#
_cell.length_a   1.000
_cell.length_b   1.000
_cell.length_c   1.000
_cell.angle_alpha   90.00
_cell.angle_beta   90.00
_cell.angle_gamma   90.00
#
_symmetry.space_group_name_H-M   'P 1'
#
loop_
_entity.id
_entity.type
_entity.pdbx_description
1 polymer ?
#
loop_
_entity_poly.entity_id
_entity_poly.type
_entity_poly.pdbx_seq_one_letter_code
_entity_poly.pdbx_strand_id
1 'polypeptide(L)'
;MSERQPVLVVDAGGTLVTRTRPGLAGRVVAAVRAAGDERPEAAVRAAVHTAPDIDACLRKFDDLPASARAGIARELTADPGDAVVLPGAEELLHTAAGLGWRLILATNAGPGTPALPSELARYIDTTAESGRYGMVKDDPRFWTRLVEEEKVDPLLAVVLGDDVLADQRAPEAAGLQTRLIGGDGGTLTGLAAELQAAGQCPDEAAGVVAGRHEHWAGRDMIVAPQLAPLVVRVTRARVRLAAGSAPGGAAVVVRRQSRPPAVVGAPGPLPALAWLHLPPDRRPYQVPAGLNALLEREGLRLDVLSPSDRRHALAMIREARSTATISERMADLVHFLKDRRKGEVI
;
A
#
# COMPACT_ATOMS: atom_id res chain seq x y z
N MET A 1 1.32 -19.34 8.91
CA MET A 1 1.71 -18.23 8.01
C MET A 1 0.58 -17.23 8.08
N SER A 2 0.83 -15.95 8.38
CA SER A 2 -0.24 -14.95 8.30
C SER A 2 -0.77 -14.96 6.87
N GLU A 3 -2.08 -15.12 6.70
CA GLU A 3 -2.73 -15.01 5.41
C GLU A 3 -2.33 -13.67 4.79
N ARG A 4 -1.54 -13.71 3.71
CA ARG A 4 -1.10 -12.50 3.00
C ARG A 4 -2.30 -11.98 2.21
N GLN A 5 -3.15 -11.23 2.89
CA GLN A 5 -4.35 -10.64 2.31
C GLN A 5 -3.96 -9.38 1.52
N PRO A 6 -4.47 -9.19 0.29
CA PRO A 6 -4.26 -7.94 -0.44
C PRO A 6 -5.00 -6.78 0.23
N VAL A 7 -4.43 -5.59 0.18
CA VAL A 7 -4.93 -4.40 0.88
C VAL A 7 -5.20 -3.27 -0.11
N LEU A 8 -6.41 -2.72 -0.06
CA LEU A 8 -6.75 -1.50 -0.77
C LEU A 8 -6.89 -0.37 0.25
N VAL A 9 -5.98 0.60 0.18
CA VAL A 9 -6.05 1.81 1.01
C VAL A 9 -6.71 2.90 0.16
N VAL A 10 -7.82 3.46 0.64
CA VAL A 10 -8.63 4.42 -0.13
C VAL A 10 -8.72 5.76 0.60
N ASP A 11 -8.58 6.85 -0.13
CA ASP A 11 -8.97 8.18 0.36
C ASP A 11 -10.50 8.32 0.47
N ALA A 12 -10.96 9.27 1.29
CA ALA A 12 -12.38 9.59 1.42
C ALA A 12 -12.83 10.70 0.45
N GLY A 13 -12.27 11.90 0.58
CA GLY A 13 -12.88 13.13 0.09
C GLY A 13 -12.25 13.58 -1.22
N GLY A 14 -13.04 13.60 -2.30
CA GLY A 14 -12.52 13.72 -3.68
C GLY A 14 -12.34 12.36 -4.34
N THR A 15 -12.31 11.29 -3.54
CA THR A 15 -12.12 9.91 -4.00
C THR A 15 -13.39 9.04 -3.88
N LEU A 16 -13.94 8.84 -2.69
CA LEU A 16 -15.17 8.04 -2.51
C LEU A 16 -16.43 8.92 -2.41
N VAL A 17 -16.26 10.11 -1.84
CA VAL A 17 -17.34 11.08 -1.65
C VAL A 17 -16.87 12.47 -2.05
N THR A 18 -17.78 13.29 -2.53
CA THR A 18 -17.63 14.74 -2.57
C THR A 18 -18.50 15.39 -1.51
N ARG A 19 -18.43 16.71 -1.37
CA ARG A 19 -19.24 17.47 -0.43
C ARG A 19 -19.94 18.63 -1.09
N THR A 20 -21.13 18.95 -0.60
CA THR A 20 -21.90 20.13 -1.06
C THR A 20 -21.26 21.46 -0.63
N ARG A 21 -20.29 21.41 0.29
CA ARG A 21 -19.50 22.55 0.73
C ARG A 21 -18.00 22.27 0.60
N PRO A 22 -17.16 23.33 0.45
CA PRO A 22 -15.71 23.18 0.51
C PRO A 22 -15.27 22.49 1.81
N GLY A 23 -14.22 21.66 1.72
CA GLY A 23 -13.67 20.93 2.86
C GLY A 23 -13.24 21.85 4.01
N LEU A 24 -13.34 21.36 5.25
CA LEU A 24 -13.13 22.13 6.46
C LEU A 24 -11.79 22.90 6.46
N ALA A 25 -10.69 22.23 6.12
CA ALA A 25 -9.39 22.88 6.11
C ALA A 25 -9.30 24.03 5.10
N GLY A 26 -9.95 23.90 3.92
CA GLY A 26 -10.05 24.98 2.95
C GLY A 26 -10.83 26.19 3.49
N ARG A 27 -11.91 25.95 4.23
CA ARG A 27 -12.68 27.02 4.88
C ARG A 27 -11.90 27.72 5.99
N VAL A 28 -11.17 26.95 6.80
CA VAL A 28 -10.29 27.51 7.85
C VAL A 28 -9.14 28.31 7.24
N VAL A 29 -8.53 27.83 6.15
CA VAL A 29 -7.51 28.58 5.38
C VAL A 29 -8.08 29.93 4.91
N ALA A 30 -9.28 29.92 4.33
CA ALA A 30 -9.94 31.16 3.90
C ALA A 30 -10.21 32.11 5.07
N ALA A 31 -10.65 31.61 6.23
CA ALA A 31 -10.87 32.40 7.44
C ALA A 31 -9.57 33.02 7.98
N VAL A 32 -8.47 32.26 8.02
CA VAL A 32 -7.14 32.74 8.42
C VAL A 32 -6.65 33.84 7.48
N ARG A 33 -6.81 33.65 6.16
CA ARG A 33 -6.42 34.63 5.14
C ARG A 33 -7.27 35.90 5.20
N ALA A 34 -8.57 35.78 5.43
CA ALA A 34 -9.46 36.93 5.59
C ALA A 34 -9.10 37.78 6.82
N ALA A 35 -8.41 37.20 7.81
CA ALA A 35 -7.88 37.92 8.96
C ALA A 35 -6.51 38.59 8.71
N GLY A 36 -5.96 38.49 7.50
CA GLY A 36 -4.67 39.08 7.13
C GLY A 36 -3.45 38.28 7.58
N ASP A 37 -3.63 37.05 8.04
CA ASP A 37 -2.50 36.18 8.40
C ASP A 37 -1.96 35.45 7.17
N GLU A 38 -0.63 35.54 6.97
CA GLU A 38 0.04 35.00 5.79
C GLU A 38 0.66 33.61 5.96
N ARG A 39 0.41 32.93 7.09
CA ARG A 39 1.03 31.63 7.39
C ARG A 39 0.80 30.64 6.24
N PRO A 40 1.79 29.77 5.94
CA PRO A 40 1.68 28.85 4.82
C PRO A 40 0.41 28.01 4.91
N GLU A 41 -0.31 27.85 3.79
CA GLU A 41 -1.55 27.07 3.74
C GLU A 41 -1.37 25.65 4.28
N ALA A 42 -0.25 25.00 3.95
CA ALA A 42 0.10 23.67 4.44
C ALA A 42 0.15 23.61 5.99
N ALA A 43 0.62 24.68 6.65
CA ALA A 43 0.66 24.74 8.11
C ALA A 43 -0.75 24.84 8.71
N VAL A 44 -1.64 25.62 8.09
CA VAL A 44 -3.05 25.71 8.51
C VAL A 44 -3.75 24.38 8.31
N ARG A 45 -3.61 23.75 7.13
CA ARG A 45 -4.20 22.44 6.85
C ARG A 45 -3.72 21.37 7.82
N ALA A 46 -2.42 21.32 8.08
CA ALA A 46 -1.84 20.40 9.06
C ALA A 46 -2.40 20.65 10.47
N ALA A 47 -2.55 21.91 10.89
CA ALA A 47 -3.16 22.24 12.17
C ALA A 47 -4.59 21.71 12.29
N VAL A 48 -5.40 21.84 11.23
CA VAL A 48 -6.79 21.35 11.19
C VAL A 48 -6.85 19.81 11.17
N HIS A 49 -6.13 19.17 10.25
CA HIS A 49 -6.22 17.71 10.04
C HIS A 49 -5.63 16.89 11.19
N THR A 50 -4.67 17.44 11.94
CA THR A 50 -4.01 16.73 13.06
C THR A 50 -4.61 17.06 14.43
N ALA A 51 -5.60 17.94 14.49
CA ALA A 51 -6.29 18.23 15.74
C ALA A 51 -7.25 17.09 16.10
N PRO A 52 -7.22 16.58 17.35
CA PRO A 52 -8.15 15.53 17.80
C PRO A 52 -9.59 16.02 17.98
N ASP A 53 -9.77 17.32 18.26
CA ASP A 53 -11.07 17.94 18.47
C ASP A 53 -11.04 19.43 18.10
N ILE A 54 -12.21 20.08 18.13
CA ILE A 54 -12.38 21.49 17.75
C ILE A 54 -11.56 22.41 18.66
N ASP A 55 -11.53 22.15 19.97
CA ASP A 55 -10.82 23.00 20.94
C ASP A 55 -9.31 22.91 20.75
N ALA A 56 -8.79 21.71 20.51
CA ALA A 56 -7.39 21.46 20.17
C ALA A 56 -6.99 22.12 18.86
N CYS A 57 -7.90 22.14 17.88
CA CYS A 57 -7.71 22.88 16.63
C CYS A 57 -7.59 24.38 16.92
N LEU A 58 -8.54 24.95 17.68
CA LEU A 58 -8.53 26.38 18.02
C LEU A 58 -7.29 26.82 18.79
N ARG A 59 -6.78 25.98 19.72
CA ARG A 59 -5.53 26.28 20.46
C ARG A 59 -4.32 26.44 19.56
N LYS A 60 -4.28 25.79 18.38
CA LYS A 60 -3.19 25.95 17.40
C LYS A 60 -3.19 27.34 16.73
N PHE A 61 -4.23 28.14 16.98
CA PHE A 61 -4.40 29.49 16.46
C PHE A 61 -4.54 30.52 17.59
N ASP A 62 -4.07 30.21 18.81
CA ASP A 62 -4.18 31.11 19.97
C ASP A 62 -3.41 32.42 19.79
N ASP A 63 -2.40 32.43 18.93
CA ASP A 63 -1.58 33.58 18.56
C ASP A 63 -2.31 34.58 17.63
N LEU A 64 -3.44 34.17 17.03
CA LEU A 64 -4.21 35.02 16.14
C LEU A 64 -5.10 36.02 16.89
N PRO A 65 -5.43 37.18 16.26
CA PRO A 65 -6.41 38.11 16.80
C PRO A 65 -7.75 37.45 17.13
N ALA A 66 -8.44 37.96 18.16
CA ALA A 66 -9.72 37.41 18.62
C ALA A 66 -10.78 37.32 17.50
N SER A 67 -10.80 38.29 16.58
CA SER A 67 -11.70 38.29 15.41
C SER A 67 -11.40 37.13 14.44
N ALA A 68 -10.13 36.82 14.21
CA ALA A 68 -9.69 35.71 13.37
C ALA A 68 -10.09 34.36 13.99
N ARG A 69 -9.82 34.20 15.29
CA ARG A 69 -10.20 33.01 16.05
C ARG A 69 -11.71 32.78 16.05
N ALA A 70 -12.50 33.84 16.19
CA ALA A 70 -13.96 33.75 16.07
C ALA A 70 -14.41 33.31 14.68
N GLY A 71 -13.72 33.75 13.61
CA GLY A 71 -13.94 33.26 12.25
C GLY A 71 -13.63 31.77 12.09
N ILE A 72 -12.48 31.32 12.61
CA ILE A 72 -12.07 29.91 12.57
C ILE A 72 -13.04 29.03 13.36
N ALA A 73 -13.42 29.45 14.58
CA ALA A 73 -14.39 28.74 15.41
C ALA A 73 -15.72 28.56 14.69
N ARG A 74 -16.21 29.62 14.02
CA ARG A 74 -17.42 29.55 13.20
C ARG A 74 -17.31 28.48 12.11
N GLU A 75 -16.19 28.41 11.40
CA GLU A 75 -15.98 27.43 10.33
C GLU A 75 -15.84 25.99 10.84
N LEU A 76 -15.24 25.80 12.02
CA LEU A 76 -15.10 24.50 12.70
C LEU A 76 -16.44 23.94 13.18
N THR A 77 -17.37 24.82 13.58
CA THR A 77 -18.71 24.44 14.04
C THR A 77 -19.78 24.54 12.97
N ALA A 78 -19.45 25.12 11.81
CA ALA A 78 -20.38 25.25 10.70
C ALA A 78 -20.75 23.88 10.15
N ASP A 79 -21.98 23.78 9.65
CA ASP A 79 -22.45 22.59 8.94
C ASP A 79 -21.42 22.16 7.86
N PRO A 80 -20.83 20.96 7.97
CA PRO A 80 -19.83 20.50 7.01
C PRO A 80 -20.38 20.26 5.60
N GLY A 81 -21.70 20.28 5.43
CA GLY A 81 -22.39 19.92 4.21
C GLY A 81 -22.54 18.40 4.06
N ASP A 82 -23.44 17.99 3.17
CA ASP A 82 -23.73 16.59 2.90
C ASP A 82 -22.59 15.91 2.14
N ALA A 83 -22.30 14.66 2.52
CA ALA A 83 -21.45 13.78 1.74
C ALA A 83 -22.25 13.19 0.59
N VAL A 84 -21.75 13.35 -0.63
CA VAL A 84 -22.35 12.79 -1.83
C VAL A 84 -21.45 11.68 -2.34
N VAL A 85 -21.95 10.45 -2.35
CA VAL A 85 -21.23 9.27 -2.86
C VAL A 85 -20.91 9.47 -4.34
N LEU A 86 -19.64 9.30 -4.70
CA LEU A 86 -19.22 9.41 -6.10
C LEU A 86 -19.65 8.15 -6.88
N PRO A 87 -20.01 8.29 -8.17
CA PRO A 87 -20.34 7.15 -9.02
C PRO A 87 -19.27 6.06 -8.96
N GLY A 88 -19.66 4.79 -8.81
CA GLY A 88 -18.73 3.66 -8.75
C GLY A 88 -18.03 3.44 -7.41
N ALA A 89 -18.16 4.33 -6.42
CA ALA A 89 -17.51 4.16 -5.12
C ALA A 89 -18.01 2.93 -4.36
N GLU A 90 -19.33 2.74 -4.28
CA GLU A 90 -19.91 1.56 -3.62
C GLU A 90 -19.56 0.27 -4.37
N GLU A 91 -19.65 0.29 -5.71
CA GLU A 91 -19.32 -0.83 -6.59
C GLU A 91 -17.85 -1.26 -6.40
N LEU A 92 -16.92 -0.31 -6.35
CA LEU A 92 -15.51 -0.57 -6.12
C LEU A 92 -15.27 -1.26 -4.77
N LEU A 93 -15.80 -0.70 -3.68
CA LEU A 93 -15.61 -1.27 -2.34
C LEU A 93 -16.27 -2.64 -2.21
N HIS A 94 -17.49 -2.79 -2.73
CA HIS A 94 -18.19 -4.07 -2.78
C HIS A 94 -17.39 -5.13 -3.53
N THR A 95 -16.85 -4.78 -4.71
CA THR A 95 -16.05 -5.68 -5.55
C THR A 95 -14.76 -6.09 -4.86
N ALA A 96 -14.02 -5.12 -4.30
CA ALA A 96 -12.79 -5.39 -3.57
C ALA A 96 -13.04 -6.34 -2.37
N ALA A 97 -14.07 -6.05 -1.55
CA ALA A 97 -14.46 -6.90 -0.43
C ALA A 97 -14.85 -8.32 -0.88
N GLY A 98 -15.66 -8.43 -1.95
CA GLY A 98 -16.05 -9.72 -2.52
C GLY A 98 -14.89 -10.56 -3.08
N LEU A 99 -13.79 -9.90 -3.48
CA LEU A 99 -12.55 -10.54 -3.91
C LEU A 99 -11.56 -10.80 -2.75
N GLY A 100 -11.95 -10.52 -1.51
CA GLY A 100 -11.17 -10.79 -0.31
C GLY A 100 -10.11 -9.72 0.01
N TRP A 101 -10.21 -8.53 -0.57
CA TRP A 101 -9.33 -7.42 -0.21
C TRP A 101 -9.72 -6.85 1.16
N ARG A 102 -8.71 -6.57 1.98
CA ARG A 102 -8.88 -5.73 3.17
C ARG A 102 -8.95 -4.27 2.75
N LEU A 103 -9.94 -3.54 3.24
CA LEU A 103 -10.22 -2.16 2.90
C LEU A 103 -9.85 -1.23 4.06
N ILE A 104 -8.89 -0.34 3.83
CA ILE A 104 -8.46 0.66 4.81
C ILE A 104 -8.81 2.05 4.29
N LEU A 105 -9.57 2.83 5.07
CA LEU A 105 -9.83 4.23 4.77
C LEU A 105 -8.69 5.09 5.34
N ALA A 106 -7.92 5.79 4.50
CA ALA A 106 -6.90 6.74 4.93
C ALA A 106 -7.37 8.17 4.69
N THR A 107 -7.55 8.97 5.74
CA THR A 107 -8.19 10.28 5.61
C THR A 107 -7.48 11.42 6.35
N ASN A 108 -7.50 12.60 5.70
CA ASN A 108 -7.17 13.91 6.28
C ASN A 108 -8.40 14.55 6.97
N ALA A 109 -9.44 13.79 7.31
CA ALA A 109 -10.61 14.28 8.03
C ALA A 109 -10.22 15.03 9.31
N GLY A 110 -10.63 16.30 9.41
CA GLY A 110 -10.45 17.12 10.61
C GLY A 110 -11.64 17.03 11.57
N PRO A 111 -11.56 17.65 12.75
CA PRO A 111 -12.65 17.69 13.72
C PRO A 111 -13.98 18.15 13.11
N GLY A 112 -15.08 17.45 13.41
CA GLY A 112 -16.42 17.81 12.89
C GLY A 112 -16.67 17.40 11.43
N THR A 113 -15.72 16.72 10.79
CA THR A 113 -15.93 16.05 9.49
C THR A 113 -16.92 14.89 9.70
N PRO A 114 -18.07 14.83 8.98
CA PRO A 114 -19.00 13.72 9.10
C PRO A 114 -18.32 12.41 8.73
N ALA A 115 -18.80 11.35 9.36
CA ALA A 115 -18.43 9.98 9.02
C ALA A 115 -18.75 9.67 7.55
N LEU A 116 -18.07 8.66 7.02
CA LEU A 116 -18.36 8.12 5.70
C LEU A 116 -19.82 7.60 5.65
N PRO A 117 -20.58 7.81 4.55
CA PRO A 117 -21.93 7.26 4.41
C PRO A 117 -21.97 5.76 4.70
N SER A 118 -23.04 5.30 5.36
CA SER A 118 -23.16 3.94 5.90
C SER A 118 -23.03 2.83 4.85
N GLU A 119 -23.49 3.11 3.63
CA GLU A 119 -23.44 2.26 2.45
C GLU A 119 -22.00 1.97 2.00
N LEU A 120 -21.06 2.88 2.28
CA LEU A 120 -19.62 2.70 2.05
C LEU A 120 -18.92 2.20 3.31
N ALA A 121 -19.26 2.76 4.47
CA ALA A 121 -18.61 2.46 5.75
C ALA A 121 -18.68 0.98 6.12
N ARG A 122 -19.76 0.29 5.74
CA ARG A 122 -19.93 -1.16 5.95
C ARG A 122 -18.87 -2.05 5.29
N TYR A 123 -18.10 -1.53 4.33
CA TYR A 123 -17.02 -2.25 3.67
C TYR A 123 -15.65 -1.94 4.27
N ILE A 124 -15.52 -0.89 5.08
CA ILE A 124 -14.22 -0.45 5.60
C ILE A 124 -13.87 -1.26 6.85
N ASP A 125 -12.75 -1.99 6.80
CA ASP A 125 -12.25 -2.78 7.93
C ASP A 125 -11.58 -1.90 8.98
N THR A 126 -10.87 -0.85 8.55
CA THR A 126 -10.11 0.03 9.45
C THR A 126 -10.00 1.43 8.89
N THR A 127 -9.90 2.43 9.78
CA THR A 127 -9.71 3.83 9.40
C THR A 127 -8.41 4.38 10.01
N ALA A 128 -7.55 4.90 9.14
CA ALA A 128 -6.31 5.60 9.47
C ALA A 128 -6.52 7.12 9.30
N GLU A 129 -6.73 7.81 10.41
CA GLU A 129 -7.03 9.24 10.44
C GLU A 129 -5.80 10.06 10.81
N SER A 130 -5.61 11.19 10.14
CA SER A 130 -4.51 12.11 10.41
C SER A 130 -4.49 12.62 11.85
N GLY A 131 -5.66 12.85 12.44
CA GLY A 131 -5.79 13.23 13.85
C GLY A 131 -5.23 12.17 14.81
N ARG A 132 -5.55 10.89 14.57
CA ARG A 132 -5.04 9.77 15.38
C ARG A 132 -3.53 9.57 15.20
N TYR A 133 -3.02 9.78 13.99
CA TYR A 133 -1.61 9.57 13.67
C TYR A 133 -0.74 10.78 14.04
N GLY A 134 -1.35 11.95 14.26
CA GLY A 134 -0.66 13.22 14.51
C GLY A 134 0.09 13.74 13.27
N MET A 135 -0.21 13.21 12.09
CA MET A 135 0.49 13.47 10.83
C MET A 135 -0.55 13.56 9.72
N VAL A 136 -0.37 14.50 8.78
CA VAL A 136 -1.17 14.54 7.55
C VAL A 136 -0.68 13.47 6.57
N LYS A 137 -1.57 13.03 5.67
CA LYS A 137 -1.23 12.09 4.59
C LYS A 137 -0.11 12.58 3.68
N ASP A 138 0.09 13.89 3.55
CA ASP A 138 1.16 14.51 2.77
C ASP A 138 2.57 14.19 3.34
N ASP A 139 2.64 13.77 4.61
CA ASP A 139 3.88 13.35 5.27
C ASP A 139 4.12 11.84 5.04
N PRO A 140 5.21 11.42 4.39
CA PRO A 140 5.51 10.00 4.18
C PRO A 140 5.51 9.15 5.46
N ARG A 141 5.80 9.75 6.63
CA ARG A 141 5.78 9.05 7.92
C ARG A 141 4.39 8.57 8.33
N PHE A 142 3.32 9.23 7.86
CA PHE A 142 1.95 8.74 8.02
C PHE A 142 1.80 7.34 7.42
N TRP A 143 2.29 7.17 6.18
CA TRP A 143 2.18 5.92 5.43
C TRP A 143 3.07 4.82 5.98
N THR A 144 4.30 5.14 6.39
CA THR A 144 5.17 4.20 7.09
C THR A 144 4.50 3.67 8.36
N ARG A 145 3.92 4.58 9.16
CA ARG A 145 3.21 4.20 10.39
C ARG A 145 1.96 3.37 10.09
N LEU A 146 1.21 3.68 9.03
CA LEU A 146 0.04 2.91 8.62
C LEU A 146 0.44 1.48 8.27
N VAL A 147 1.50 1.31 7.48
CA VAL A 147 2.03 -0.01 7.10
C VAL A 147 2.42 -0.83 8.34
N GLU A 148 3.09 -0.20 9.30
CA GLU A 148 3.54 -0.85 10.53
C GLU A 148 2.38 -1.24 11.46
N GLU A 149 1.49 -0.28 11.80
CA GLU A 149 0.38 -0.50 12.74
C GLU A 149 -0.66 -1.46 12.16
N GLU A 150 -1.00 -1.31 10.87
CA GLU A 150 -2.02 -2.11 10.21
C GLU A 150 -1.45 -3.41 9.59
N LYS A 151 -0.14 -3.65 9.74
CA LYS A 151 0.56 -4.85 9.22
C LYS A 151 0.32 -5.07 7.73
N VAL A 152 0.31 -3.97 6.97
CA VAL A 152 0.11 -4.01 5.52
C VAL A 152 1.35 -4.60 4.86
N ASP A 153 1.16 -5.52 3.93
CA ASP A 153 2.24 -5.98 3.05
C ASP A 153 2.36 -5.01 1.87
N PRO A 154 3.43 -4.20 1.76
CA PRO A 154 3.55 -3.21 0.69
C PRO A 154 3.52 -3.82 -0.72
N LEU A 155 3.91 -5.10 -0.88
CA LEU A 155 3.88 -5.77 -2.17
C LEU A 155 2.45 -6.08 -2.63
N LEU A 156 1.50 -6.18 -1.71
CA LEU A 156 0.09 -6.52 -1.98
C LEU A 156 -0.86 -5.36 -1.65
N ALA A 157 -0.32 -4.14 -1.53
CA ALA A 157 -1.07 -2.96 -1.17
C ALA A 157 -1.18 -1.98 -2.33
N VAL A 158 -2.37 -1.41 -2.53
CA VAL A 158 -2.62 -0.33 -3.50
C VAL A 158 -3.29 0.83 -2.78
N VAL A 159 -2.75 2.04 -2.95
CA VAL A 159 -3.36 3.29 -2.49
C VAL A 159 -4.14 3.94 -3.63
N LEU A 160 -5.41 4.24 -3.37
CA LEU A 160 -6.29 4.99 -4.27
C LEU A 160 -6.58 6.36 -3.67
N GLY A 161 -6.43 7.41 -4.46
CA GLY A 161 -6.89 8.74 -4.07
C GLY A 161 -6.82 9.75 -5.21
N ASP A 162 -7.23 11.00 -4.96
CA ASP A 162 -7.28 12.06 -5.97
C ASP A 162 -6.15 13.09 -5.82
N ASP A 163 -5.48 13.15 -4.67
CA ASP A 163 -4.42 14.13 -4.43
C ASP A 163 -3.02 13.59 -4.76
N VAL A 164 -2.29 14.31 -5.61
CA VAL A 164 -0.94 13.93 -6.06
C VAL A 164 0.07 13.89 -4.90
N LEU A 165 -0.04 14.79 -3.93
CA LEU A 165 0.90 14.83 -2.80
C LEU A 165 0.56 13.75 -1.78
N ALA A 166 -0.70 13.73 -1.33
CA ALA A 166 -1.18 12.89 -0.25
C ALA A 166 -1.36 11.43 -0.67
N ASP A 167 -1.89 11.15 -1.86
CA ASP A 167 -2.30 9.80 -2.27
C ASP A 167 -1.40 9.14 -3.31
N GLN A 168 -0.46 9.92 -3.89
CA GLN A 168 0.58 9.40 -4.76
C GLN A 168 1.98 9.57 -4.16
N ARG A 169 2.50 10.80 -4.08
CA ARG A 169 3.93 11.00 -3.79
C ARG A 169 4.34 10.53 -2.40
N ALA A 170 3.56 10.84 -1.37
CA ALA A 170 3.83 10.42 0.00
C ALA A 170 3.80 8.89 0.17
N PRO A 171 2.76 8.16 -0.31
CA PRO A 171 2.76 6.70 -0.24
C PRO A 171 3.80 6.03 -1.16
N GLU A 172 4.08 6.57 -2.35
CA GLU A 172 5.19 6.08 -3.20
C GLU A 172 6.54 6.19 -2.48
N ALA A 173 6.77 7.27 -1.72
CA ALA A 173 7.97 7.45 -0.90
C ALA A 173 8.05 6.46 0.27
N ALA A 174 6.90 5.98 0.76
CA ALA A 174 6.81 4.88 1.72
C ALA A 174 6.87 3.49 1.06
N GLY A 175 7.07 3.42 -0.27
CA GLY A 175 7.21 2.16 -0.99
C GLY A 175 5.88 1.46 -1.29
N LEU A 176 4.78 2.19 -1.41
CA LEU A 176 3.45 1.65 -1.76
C LEU A 176 3.12 1.87 -3.24
N GLN A 177 2.36 0.95 -3.83
CA GLN A 177 1.75 1.15 -5.14
C GLN A 177 0.63 2.18 -5.02
N THR A 178 0.54 3.10 -5.98
CA THR A 178 -0.50 4.14 -5.97
C THR A 178 -1.22 4.23 -7.32
N ARG A 179 -2.49 4.63 -7.29
CA ARG A 179 -3.30 4.95 -8.46
C ARG A 179 -4.13 6.21 -8.18
N LEU A 180 -3.96 7.23 -9.02
CA LEU A 180 -4.78 8.43 -8.94
C LEU A 180 -6.14 8.21 -9.60
N ILE A 181 -7.16 8.77 -8.97
CA ILE A 181 -8.56 8.75 -9.41
C ILE A 181 -8.94 10.14 -9.91
N GLY A 182 -9.68 10.21 -11.02
CA GLY A 182 -10.34 11.45 -11.42
C GLY A 182 -11.59 11.71 -10.58
N GLY A 183 -11.79 12.95 -10.15
CA GLY A 183 -12.93 13.35 -9.32
C GLY A 183 -14.33 13.27 -9.97
N ASP A 184 -14.45 12.68 -11.17
CA ASP A 184 -15.71 12.49 -11.89
C ASP A 184 -16.41 11.15 -11.58
N GLY A 185 -15.76 10.26 -10.81
CA GLY A 185 -16.29 8.94 -10.45
C GLY A 185 -16.24 7.89 -11.57
N GLY A 186 -16.15 8.29 -12.86
CA GLY A 186 -16.05 7.36 -13.98
C GLY A 186 -14.82 6.44 -13.88
N THR A 187 -13.77 6.95 -13.23
CA THR A 187 -12.55 6.19 -12.96
C THR A 187 -12.78 5.03 -11.96
N LEU A 188 -13.72 5.15 -11.01
CA LEU A 188 -13.97 4.13 -9.98
C LEU A 188 -14.68 2.89 -10.53
N THR A 189 -15.69 3.07 -11.39
CA THR A 189 -16.34 1.95 -12.08
C THR A 189 -15.34 1.20 -12.97
N GLY A 190 -14.44 1.92 -13.64
CA GLY A 190 -13.32 1.31 -14.38
C GLY A 190 -12.44 0.46 -13.47
N LEU A 191 -12.06 0.96 -12.29
CA LEU A 191 -11.26 0.20 -11.33
C LEU A 191 -11.99 -1.01 -10.74
N ALA A 192 -13.29 -0.92 -10.50
CA ALA A 192 -14.08 -2.08 -10.07
C ALA A 192 -14.02 -3.19 -11.13
N ALA A 193 -14.18 -2.83 -12.41
CA ALA A 193 -14.03 -3.77 -13.52
C ALA A 193 -12.60 -4.33 -13.64
N GLU A 194 -11.57 -3.51 -13.40
CA GLU A 194 -10.17 -3.96 -13.38
C GLU A 194 -9.89 -4.95 -12.24
N LEU A 195 -10.41 -4.71 -11.03
CA LEU A 195 -10.33 -5.65 -9.90
C LEU A 195 -11.03 -6.95 -10.22
N GLN A 196 -12.26 -6.87 -10.75
CA GLN A 196 -13.03 -8.05 -11.15
C GLN A 196 -12.28 -8.87 -12.22
N ALA A 197 -11.65 -8.21 -13.19
CA ALA A 197 -10.87 -8.85 -14.23
C ALA A 197 -9.59 -9.49 -13.68
N ALA A 198 -8.95 -8.88 -12.69
CA ALA A 198 -7.79 -9.44 -12.01
C ALA A 198 -8.14 -10.64 -11.12
N GLY A 199 -9.35 -10.66 -10.56
CA GLY A 199 -9.84 -11.74 -9.71
C GLY A 199 -9.24 -11.75 -8.31
N GLN A 200 -9.50 -12.82 -7.56
CA GLN A 200 -8.97 -13.03 -6.21
C GLN A 200 -7.43 -13.11 -6.24
N CYS A 201 -6.79 -12.68 -5.16
CA CYS A 201 -5.33 -12.80 -5.01
C CYS A 201 -4.92 -14.27 -5.00
N PRO A 202 -4.08 -14.73 -5.94
CA PRO A 202 -3.53 -16.08 -5.89
C PRO A 202 -2.62 -16.27 -4.67
N ASP A 203 -2.60 -17.47 -4.09
CA ASP A 203 -1.77 -17.81 -2.93
C ASP A 203 -0.27 -17.56 -3.18
N GLU A 204 0.18 -17.77 -4.41
CA GLU A 204 1.57 -17.61 -4.84
C GLU A 204 1.89 -16.21 -5.38
N ALA A 205 0.97 -15.25 -5.28
CA ALA A 205 1.22 -13.88 -5.69
C ALA A 205 2.40 -13.29 -4.91
N ALA A 206 3.39 -12.78 -5.65
CA ALA A 206 4.55 -12.12 -5.08
C ALA A 206 4.31 -10.61 -4.91
N GLY A 207 3.28 -10.06 -5.56
CA GLY A 207 2.84 -8.69 -5.39
C GLY A 207 1.68 -8.34 -6.33
N VAL A 208 1.22 -7.10 -6.25
CA VAL A 208 0.23 -6.50 -7.16
C VAL A 208 0.82 -5.28 -7.83
N VAL A 209 0.41 -5.04 -9.08
CA VAL A 209 0.68 -3.81 -9.81
C VAL A 209 -0.63 -3.19 -10.27
N ALA A 210 -0.82 -1.92 -9.93
CA ALA A 210 -2.03 -1.14 -10.20
C ALA A 210 -1.62 0.33 -10.32
N GLY A 211 -0.81 0.65 -11.32
CA GLY A 211 0.02 1.86 -11.29
C GLY A 211 -0.15 2.78 -12.48
N ARG A 212 0.59 3.90 -12.42
CA ARG A 212 0.72 4.80 -13.56
C ARG A 212 1.41 4.08 -14.70
N HIS A 213 0.76 4.09 -15.86
CA HIS A 213 1.39 3.68 -17.11
C HIS A 213 2.32 4.80 -17.58
N GLU A 214 3.59 4.46 -17.79
CA GLU A 214 4.56 5.35 -18.44
C GLU A 214 5.00 4.71 -19.75
N HIS A 215 5.43 5.54 -20.70
CA HIS A 215 6.12 5.09 -21.89
C HIS A 215 7.61 5.40 -21.76
N TRP A 216 8.47 4.38 -21.89
CA TRP A 216 9.92 4.54 -21.78
C TRP A 216 10.64 3.59 -22.73
N ALA A 217 11.59 4.14 -23.49
CA ALA A 217 12.38 3.40 -24.47
C ALA A 217 11.53 2.56 -25.46
N GLY A 218 10.41 3.12 -25.94
CA GLY A 218 9.53 2.46 -26.91
C GLY A 218 8.63 1.37 -26.30
N ARG A 219 8.49 1.31 -24.97
CA ARG A 219 7.69 0.30 -24.27
C ARG A 219 6.80 0.92 -23.22
N ASP A 220 5.63 0.34 -23.06
CA ASP A 220 4.75 0.63 -21.95
C ASP A 220 5.27 -0.06 -20.68
N MET A 221 5.16 0.64 -19.56
CA MET A 221 5.57 0.17 -18.26
C MET A 221 4.63 0.64 -17.17
N ILE A 222 4.58 -0.11 -16.07
CA ILE A 222 3.87 0.29 -14.85
C ILE A 222 4.90 0.67 -13.80
N VAL A 223 4.79 1.89 -13.26
CA VAL A 223 5.64 2.32 -12.14
C VAL A 223 5.22 1.60 -10.86
N ALA A 224 6.18 0.98 -10.18
CA ALA A 224 5.95 0.08 -9.06
C ALA A 224 7.04 0.23 -7.98
N PRO A 225 7.01 1.30 -7.17
CA PRO A 225 8.01 1.56 -6.12
C PRO A 225 8.14 0.42 -5.10
N GLN A 226 7.02 -0.22 -4.76
CA GLN A 226 6.94 -1.35 -3.83
C GLN A 226 7.80 -2.55 -4.27
N LEU A 227 8.15 -2.66 -5.55
CA LEU A 227 8.97 -3.75 -6.07
C LEU A 227 10.48 -3.52 -5.93
N ALA A 228 10.92 -2.43 -5.28
CA ALA A 228 12.34 -2.16 -5.03
C ALA A 228 13.10 -3.33 -4.38
N PRO A 229 12.53 -4.08 -3.40
CA PRO A 229 13.19 -5.25 -2.83
C PRO A 229 13.54 -6.34 -3.87
N LEU A 230 12.77 -6.48 -4.95
CA LEU A 230 13.02 -7.48 -6.00
C LEU A 230 14.24 -7.15 -6.88
N VAL A 231 14.65 -5.88 -6.92
CA VAL A 231 15.72 -5.39 -7.80
C VAL A 231 16.85 -4.70 -7.04
N VAL A 232 16.93 -4.91 -5.73
CA VAL A 232 17.99 -4.31 -4.89
C VAL A 232 19.39 -4.83 -5.27
N ARG A 233 19.51 -6.12 -5.60
CA ARG A 233 20.78 -6.78 -5.96
C ARG A 233 20.94 -7.07 -7.45
N VAL A 234 19.92 -6.78 -8.25
CA VAL A 234 19.89 -7.09 -9.69
C VAL A 234 19.37 -5.91 -10.48
N THR A 235 19.79 -5.77 -11.74
CA THR A 235 19.22 -4.74 -12.62
C THR A 235 17.83 -5.10 -13.14
N ARG A 236 17.50 -6.39 -13.13
CA ARG A 236 16.23 -6.92 -13.63
C ARG A 236 15.82 -8.21 -12.90
N ALA A 237 14.53 -8.35 -12.63
CA ALA A 237 13.90 -9.57 -12.14
C ALA A 237 12.84 -10.03 -13.14
N ARG A 238 12.93 -11.29 -13.60
CA ARG A 238 11.90 -11.87 -14.48
C ARG A 238 10.67 -12.19 -13.64
N VAL A 239 9.49 -11.86 -14.16
CA VAL A 239 8.20 -12.07 -13.52
C VAL A 239 7.16 -12.49 -14.55
N ARG A 240 5.98 -12.88 -14.09
CA ARG A 240 4.78 -13.01 -14.92
C ARG A 240 3.70 -12.09 -14.36
N LEU A 241 2.95 -11.46 -15.25
CA LEU A 241 1.76 -10.68 -14.90
C LEU A 241 0.52 -11.47 -15.29
N ALA A 242 -0.35 -11.74 -14.34
CA ALA A 242 -1.62 -12.41 -14.57
C ALA A 242 -2.77 -11.50 -14.14
N ALA A 243 -3.81 -11.42 -14.97
CA ALA A 243 -5.09 -10.84 -14.63
C ALA A 243 -6.13 -11.96 -14.82
N GLY A 244 -6.82 -12.33 -13.74
CA GLY A 244 -7.81 -13.39 -13.73
C GLY A 244 -7.18 -14.76 -13.95
N SER A 245 -7.91 -15.64 -14.64
CA SER A 245 -7.47 -17.02 -14.92
C SER A 245 -6.57 -17.17 -16.14
N ALA A 246 -6.28 -16.08 -16.87
CA ALA A 246 -5.47 -16.12 -18.07
C ALA A 246 -4.02 -16.51 -17.75
N PRO A 247 -3.34 -17.32 -18.59
CA PRO A 247 -1.94 -17.64 -18.41
C PRO A 247 -1.12 -16.35 -18.49
N GLY A 248 -0.65 -15.87 -17.33
CA GLY A 248 0.01 -14.58 -17.23
C GLY A 248 1.19 -14.40 -18.19
N GLY A 249 1.30 -13.22 -18.78
CA GLY A 249 2.32 -12.83 -19.75
C GLY A 249 3.70 -12.64 -19.11
N ALA A 250 4.75 -12.90 -19.87
CA ALA A 250 6.12 -12.67 -19.41
C ALA A 250 6.39 -11.17 -19.26
N ALA A 251 6.98 -10.78 -18.13
CA ALA A 251 7.35 -9.41 -17.83
C ALA A 251 8.67 -9.36 -17.06
N VAL A 252 9.19 -8.15 -16.87
CA VAL A 252 10.45 -7.90 -16.16
C VAL A 252 10.27 -6.68 -15.26
N VAL A 253 10.60 -6.84 -13.98
CA VAL A 253 10.81 -5.70 -13.07
C VAL A 253 12.21 -5.17 -13.35
N VAL A 254 12.33 -3.88 -13.67
CA VAL A 254 13.60 -3.23 -13.97
C VAL A 254 13.95 -2.21 -12.91
N ARG A 255 15.23 -2.20 -12.49
CA ARG A 255 15.79 -1.13 -11.67
C ARG A 255 16.00 0.11 -12.54
N ARG A 256 15.63 1.28 -12.03
CA ARG A 256 15.90 2.58 -12.65
C ARG A 256 16.80 3.38 -11.70
N GLN A 257 17.77 4.12 -12.25
CA GLN A 257 18.85 4.74 -11.45
C GLN A 257 18.34 5.84 -10.51
N SER A 258 17.45 6.71 -11.01
CA SER A 258 16.93 7.88 -10.29
C SER A 258 15.39 7.90 -10.26
N ARG A 259 14.76 6.77 -10.54
CA ARG A 259 13.31 6.62 -10.60
C ARG A 259 12.89 5.33 -9.91
N PRO A 260 11.63 5.22 -9.45
CA PRO A 260 11.12 3.97 -8.92
C PRO A 260 11.25 2.83 -9.94
N PRO A 261 11.40 1.57 -9.49
CA PRO A 261 11.29 0.40 -10.35
C PRO A 261 10.02 0.42 -11.19
N ALA A 262 10.07 -0.28 -12.31
CA ALA A 262 8.92 -0.42 -13.19
C ALA A 262 8.80 -1.85 -13.70
N VAL A 263 7.58 -2.26 -14.03
CA VAL A 263 7.30 -3.52 -14.70
C VAL A 263 7.15 -3.27 -16.19
N VAL A 264 7.90 -4.03 -16.99
CA VAL A 264 7.91 -3.95 -18.46
C VAL A 264 7.44 -5.29 -19.02
N GLY A 265 6.39 -5.28 -19.83
CA GLY A 265 5.85 -6.48 -20.47
C GLY A 265 6.48 -6.81 -21.83
N ALA A 266 5.93 -7.87 -22.45
CA ALA A 266 6.05 -8.09 -23.89
C ALA A 266 5.36 -6.94 -24.68
N PRO A 267 5.66 -6.76 -25.98
CA PRO A 267 4.98 -5.77 -26.81
C PRO A 267 3.46 -5.93 -26.74
N GLY A 268 2.74 -4.85 -26.46
CA GLY A 268 1.29 -4.83 -26.26
C GLY A 268 0.88 -4.05 -25.01
N PRO A 269 -0.43 -3.81 -24.84
CA PRO A 269 -0.93 -3.11 -23.66
C PRO A 269 -0.70 -3.97 -22.41
N LEU A 270 -0.18 -3.34 -21.37
CA LEU A 270 -0.13 -3.94 -20.04
C LEU A 270 -1.52 -3.90 -19.39
N PRO A 271 -1.89 -4.91 -18.58
CA PRO A 271 -3.10 -4.84 -17.79
C PRO A 271 -3.01 -3.68 -16.79
N ALA A 272 -4.12 -3.02 -16.53
CA ALA A 272 -4.16 -1.89 -15.61
C ALA A 272 -4.00 -2.33 -14.13
N LEU A 273 -4.50 -3.53 -13.80
CA LEU A 273 -4.29 -4.22 -12.54
C LEU A 273 -3.92 -5.69 -12.80
N ALA A 274 -2.85 -6.18 -12.17
CA ALA A 274 -2.42 -7.56 -12.30
C ALA A 274 -1.64 -8.08 -11.09
N TRP A 275 -1.72 -9.38 -10.89
CA TRP A 275 -0.92 -10.14 -9.94
C TRP A 275 0.45 -10.44 -10.54
N LEU A 276 1.49 -10.21 -9.74
CA LEU A 276 2.87 -10.48 -10.09
C LEU A 276 3.28 -11.84 -9.53
N HIS A 277 3.70 -12.74 -10.41
CA HIS A 277 4.22 -14.05 -10.03
C HIS A 277 5.72 -14.11 -10.32
N LEU A 278 6.48 -14.62 -9.36
CA LEU A 278 7.86 -14.98 -9.62
C LEU A 278 7.89 -16.26 -10.47
N PRO A 279 8.79 -16.37 -11.46
CA PRO A 279 8.91 -17.59 -12.23
C PRO A 279 9.17 -18.77 -11.30
N PRO A 280 8.60 -19.94 -11.59
CA PRO A 280 8.97 -21.15 -10.87
C PRO A 280 10.47 -21.33 -11.01
N ASP A 281 11.08 -21.78 -9.93
CA ASP A 281 12.52 -21.95 -9.90
C ASP A 281 12.91 -23.00 -10.95
N ARG A 282 13.57 -22.55 -12.03
CA ARG A 282 13.91 -23.44 -13.16
C ARG A 282 14.95 -24.49 -12.79
N ARG A 283 15.60 -24.33 -11.64
CA ARG A 283 16.43 -25.36 -11.04
C ARG A 283 15.85 -25.61 -9.66
N PRO A 284 15.04 -26.67 -9.45
CA PRO A 284 14.74 -27.07 -8.08
C PRO A 284 16.09 -27.14 -7.36
N TYR A 285 16.26 -26.33 -6.30
CA TYR A 285 17.49 -26.34 -5.53
C TYR A 285 17.66 -27.76 -5.03
N GLN A 286 18.57 -28.51 -5.67
CA GLN A 286 18.92 -29.84 -5.20
C GLN A 286 19.49 -29.66 -3.81
N VAL A 287 18.83 -30.28 -2.83
CA VAL A 287 19.31 -30.34 -1.46
C VAL A 287 20.68 -31.00 -1.52
N PRO A 288 21.75 -30.34 -1.06
CA PRO A 288 23.07 -30.98 -1.03
C PRO A 288 22.97 -32.31 -0.28
N ALA A 289 23.57 -33.37 -0.82
CA ALA A 289 23.43 -34.72 -0.26
C ALA A 289 23.76 -34.79 1.24
N GLY A 290 24.78 -34.04 1.68
CA GLY A 290 25.13 -33.92 3.10
C GLY A 290 24.03 -33.30 3.96
N LEU A 291 23.35 -32.25 3.46
CA LEU A 291 22.20 -31.66 4.16
C LEU A 291 21.02 -32.63 4.20
N ASN A 292 20.75 -33.34 3.10
CA ASN A 292 19.66 -34.33 3.08
C ASN A 292 19.88 -35.43 4.11
N ALA A 293 21.10 -35.98 4.20
CA ALA A 293 21.46 -36.98 5.20
C ALA A 293 21.33 -36.44 6.65
N LEU A 294 21.71 -35.18 6.88
CA LEU A 294 21.52 -34.54 8.19
C LEU A 294 20.03 -34.39 8.53
N LEU A 295 19.20 -33.92 7.59
CA LEU A 295 17.76 -33.76 7.81
C LEU A 295 17.07 -35.10 8.08
N GLU A 296 17.39 -36.14 7.32
CA GLU A 296 16.87 -37.50 7.51
C GLU A 296 17.23 -38.05 8.88
N ARG A 297 18.50 -37.92 9.28
CA ARG A 297 18.98 -38.38 10.60
C ARG A 297 18.24 -37.72 11.76
N GLU A 298 17.85 -36.46 11.61
CA GLU A 298 17.17 -35.68 12.65
C GLU A 298 15.62 -35.75 12.53
N GLY A 299 15.09 -36.45 11.53
CA GLY A 299 13.65 -36.51 11.26
C GLY A 299 13.06 -35.14 10.94
N LEU A 300 13.78 -34.34 10.15
CA LEU A 300 13.40 -32.99 9.72
C LEU A 300 13.10 -32.96 8.22
N ARG A 301 12.27 -32.01 7.79
CA ARG A 301 11.95 -31.78 6.38
C ARG A 301 12.06 -30.29 6.07
N LEU A 302 12.43 -29.96 4.83
CA LEU A 302 12.54 -28.56 4.38
C LEU A 302 11.20 -27.97 3.90
N ASP A 303 10.16 -28.77 3.74
CA ASP A 303 8.82 -28.31 3.32
C ASP A 303 8.07 -27.55 4.42
N VAL A 304 8.56 -27.62 5.67
CA VAL A 304 8.10 -26.75 6.77
C VAL A 304 8.55 -25.29 6.59
N LEU A 305 9.55 -25.06 5.73
CA LEU A 305 9.99 -23.72 5.35
C LEU A 305 9.13 -23.18 4.21
N SER A 306 8.92 -21.87 4.20
CA SER A 306 8.35 -21.23 3.01
C SER A 306 9.25 -21.49 1.79
N PRO A 307 8.71 -21.50 0.56
CA PRO A 307 9.53 -21.65 -0.64
C PRO A 307 10.66 -20.61 -0.71
N SER A 308 10.46 -19.40 -0.19
CA SER A 308 11.48 -18.36 -0.12
C SER A 308 12.60 -18.71 0.86
N ASP A 309 12.26 -19.09 2.10
CA ASP A 309 13.25 -19.42 3.14
C ASP A 309 14.06 -20.65 2.75
N ARG A 310 13.40 -21.66 2.18
CA ARG A 310 14.06 -22.84 1.64
C ARG A 310 15.09 -22.48 0.56
N ARG A 311 14.73 -21.58 -0.37
CA ARG A 311 15.68 -21.10 -1.41
C ARG A 311 16.84 -20.35 -0.79
N HIS A 312 16.56 -19.45 0.16
CA HIS A 312 17.59 -18.67 0.81
C HIS A 312 18.59 -19.57 1.55
N ALA A 313 18.10 -20.51 2.35
CA ALA A 313 18.94 -21.46 3.08
C ALA A 313 19.80 -22.32 2.14
N LEU A 314 19.21 -22.86 1.06
CA LEU A 314 19.95 -23.66 0.07
C LEU A 314 20.96 -22.82 -0.73
N ALA A 315 20.64 -21.57 -1.05
CA ALA A 315 21.57 -20.64 -1.69
C ALA A 315 22.76 -20.32 -0.78
N MET A 316 22.52 -20.01 0.50
CA MET A 316 23.60 -19.78 1.47
C MET A 316 24.53 -20.99 1.55
N ILE A 317 24.01 -22.21 1.61
CA ILE A 317 24.86 -23.40 1.68
C ILE A 317 25.69 -23.55 0.38
N ARG A 318 25.11 -23.31 -0.79
CA ARG A 318 25.81 -23.46 -2.08
C ARG A 318 26.85 -22.37 -2.36
N GLU A 319 26.61 -21.16 -1.90
CA GLU A 319 27.51 -20.01 -2.10
C GLU A 319 28.69 -20.00 -1.11
N ALA A 320 28.69 -20.89 -0.11
CA ALA A 320 29.80 -21.04 0.81
C ALA A 320 31.08 -21.50 0.08
N ARG A 321 32.18 -20.78 0.30
CA ARG A 321 33.45 -20.99 -0.42
C ARG A 321 34.31 -22.12 0.14
N SER A 322 33.98 -22.64 1.33
CA SER A 322 34.76 -23.69 2.00
C SER A 322 33.85 -24.80 2.53
N THR A 323 34.38 -26.03 2.59
CA THR A 323 33.66 -27.18 3.15
C THR A 323 33.27 -26.96 4.61
N ALA A 324 34.11 -26.28 5.39
CA ALA A 324 33.81 -25.96 6.79
C ALA A 324 32.57 -25.04 6.90
N THR A 325 32.53 -23.96 6.11
CA THR A 325 31.38 -23.03 6.07
C THR A 325 30.12 -23.70 5.55
N ILE A 326 30.24 -24.65 4.61
CA ILE A 326 29.12 -25.48 4.15
C ILE A 326 28.55 -26.28 5.32
N SER A 327 29.40 -27.01 6.05
CA SER A 327 28.99 -27.83 7.19
C SER A 327 28.38 -27.01 8.33
N GLU A 328 28.95 -25.85 8.64
CA GLU A 328 28.43 -24.90 9.63
C GLU A 328 27.01 -24.44 9.26
N ARG A 329 26.81 -23.91 8.04
CA ARG A 329 25.50 -23.45 7.56
C ARG A 329 24.45 -24.57 7.53
N MET A 330 24.85 -25.80 7.23
CA MET A 330 23.96 -26.96 7.31
C MET A 330 23.53 -27.26 8.76
N ALA A 331 24.47 -27.21 9.70
CA ALA A 331 24.20 -27.43 11.12
C ALA A 331 23.28 -26.34 11.68
N ASP A 332 23.51 -25.08 11.31
CA ASP A 332 22.67 -23.94 11.72
C ASP A 332 21.23 -24.10 11.21
N LEU A 333 21.05 -24.51 9.95
CA LEU A 333 19.72 -24.75 9.39
C LEU A 333 18.99 -25.89 10.12
N VAL A 334 19.70 -26.98 10.43
CA VAL A 334 19.15 -28.09 11.22
C VAL A 334 18.74 -27.62 12.61
N HIS A 335 19.56 -26.81 13.26
CA HIS A 335 19.26 -26.25 14.59
C HIS A 335 18.00 -25.37 14.54
N PHE A 336 17.94 -24.44 13.58
CA PHE A 336 16.78 -23.59 13.34
C PHE A 336 15.48 -24.40 13.16
N LEU A 337 15.53 -25.46 12.35
CA LEU A 337 14.37 -26.34 12.11
C LEU A 337 13.95 -27.11 13.38
N LYS A 338 14.90 -27.55 14.20
CA LYS A 338 14.60 -28.20 15.49
C LYS A 338 13.88 -27.26 16.45
N ASP A 339 14.36 -26.03 16.57
CA ASP A 339 13.76 -25.05 17.48
C ASP A 339 12.36 -24.66 17.04
N ARG A 340 12.15 -24.50 15.72
CA ARG A 340 10.82 -24.27 15.16
C ARG A 340 9.86 -25.43 15.46
N ARG A 341 10.30 -26.68 15.31
CA ARG A 341 9.48 -27.87 15.63
C ARG A 341 9.07 -27.92 17.10
N LYS A 342 9.93 -27.46 18.02
CA LYS A 342 9.58 -27.38 19.46
C LYS A 342 8.52 -26.32 19.76
N GLY A 343 8.51 -25.22 19.00
CA GLY A 343 7.54 -24.13 19.17
C GLY A 343 6.13 -24.44 18.64
N GLU A 344 5.98 -25.45 17.78
CA GLU A 344 4.68 -25.88 17.24
C GLU A 344 3.95 -26.92 18.11
N VAL A 345 4.58 -27.39 19.20
CA VAL A 345 3.94 -28.26 20.21
C VAL A 345 3.31 -27.39 21.30
N ILE A 346 2.27 -26.63 20.95
CA ILE A 346 1.33 -25.98 21.89
C ILE A 346 -0.07 -26.13 21.32
#